data_AF-A0AAD1AE68-F1
#
_entry.id   AF-A0AAD1AE68-F1
#
_cell.length_a   1.000
_cell.length_b   1.000
_cell.length_c   1.000
_cell.angle_alpha   90.00
_cell.angle_beta   90.00
_cell.angle_gamma   90.00
#
_symmetry.space_group_name_H-M   'P 1'
#
loop_
_entity.id
_entity.type
_entity.pdbx_description
1 polymer ?
#
loop_
_entity_poly.entity_id
_entity_poly.type
_entity_poly.pdbx_seq_one_letter_code
_entity_poly.pdbx_strand_id
1 'polypeptide(L)'
;MTLQKPLALIHLDFEGVSLDSDSELWEVGVIATDEEYTELDAFEMLFDPSLDGIRVVEANPTVLAMHTASGLLDDVRNPSLPKHTVRDAEDRILEMIARFEGAHDIALAGSGVGHFDRRVVAAQMPRFAARLTYWSDDVGVQVRAYKRATKLDILPPLPAKPHRAMPDIRDHLRHARAFREVYLATAVPADENALERALTGLAVLEAFSSHDVFIQGRAQVFTPETAEDMHALLRTTSHQSIIFGLVDVAATLLSQVADVTGHRESTVIARLRGTVIDSLASATDSSPTDRA
;
A
#
# COMPACT_ATOMS: atom_id res chain seq x y z
N MET A 1 -27.21 -0.70 -9.74
CA MET A 1 -26.23 0.39 -9.56
C MET A 1 -25.30 -0.05 -8.46
N THR A 2 -24.06 -0.41 -8.78
CA THR A 2 -23.04 -0.68 -7.77
C THR A 2 -22.74 0.64 -7.07
N LEU A 3 -22.97 0.72 -5.76
CA LEU A 3 -22.62 1.91 -4.98
C LEU A 3 -21.12 2.15 -5.17
N GLN A 4 -20.77 3.32 -5.69
CA GLN A 4 -19.38 3.74 -5.79
C GLN A 4 -18.83 3.80 -4.36
N LYS A 5 -17.67 3.17 -4.12
CA LYS A 5 -17.05 3.19 -2.78
C LYS A 5 -16.84 4.64 -2.34
N PRO A 6 -17.12 4.99 -1.07
CA PRO A 6 -17.02 6.38 -0.62
C PRO A 6 -15.55 6.84 -0.67
N LEU A 7 -15.35 8.10 -1.02
CA LEU A 7 -14.06 8.76 -0.90
C LEU A 7 -13.70 8.86 0.58
N ALA A 8 -12.49 8.43 0.93
CA ALA A 8 -12.00 8.43 2.30
C ALA A 8 -10.69 9.22 2.47
N LEU A 9 -9.83 9.22 1.46
CA LEU A 9 -8.50 9.80 1.55
C LEU A 9 -8.25 10.80 0.40
N ILE A 10 -7.64 11.93 0.74
CA ILE A 10 -7.08 12.86 -0.23
C ILE A 10 -5.56 12.81 -0.09
N HIS A 11 -4.90 12.19 -1.07
CA HIS A 11 -3.45 12.20 -1.17
C HIS A 11 -3.02 13.49 -1.83
N LEU A 12 -2.11 14.21 -1.18
CA LEU A 12 -1.69 15.54 -1.61
C LEU A 12 -0.20 15.73 -1.36
N ASP A 13 0.41 16.49 -2.25
CA ASP A 13 1.80 16.96 -2.15
C ASP A 13 1.89 18.33 -2.84
N PHE A 14 2.76 19.18 -2.33
CA PHE A 14 3.04 20.50 -2.89
C PHE A 14 4.50 20.64 -3.24
N GLU A 15 4.78 21.36 -4.33
CA GLU A 15 6.12 21.89 -4.61
C GLU A 15 6.06 23.41 -4.62
N GLY A 16 7.14 24.06 -4.19
CA GLY A 16 7.16 25.51 -4.04
C GLY A 16 8.52 26.04 -3.58
N VAL A 17 8.49 27.20 -2.94
CA VAL A 17 9.69 27.97 -2.59
C VAL A 17 10.37 27.46 -1.31
N SER A 18 9.59 27.12 -0.28
CA SER A 18 10.08 26.60 1.01
C SER A 18 9.06 25.65 1.66
N LEU A 19 9.40 25.11 2.83
CA LEU A 19 8.55 24.24 3.63
C LEU A 19 7.64 25.01 4.60
N ASP A 20 7.68 26.35 4.59
CA ASP A 20 6.86 27.17 5.48
C ASP A 20 5.40 27.14 5.04
N SER A 21 4.46 27.21 6.00
CA SER A 21 3.03 27.02 5.70
C SER A 21 2.43 28.12 4.83
N ASP A 22 3.00 29.32 4.88
CA ASP A 22 2.63 30.50 4.09
C ASP A 22 3.55 30.69 2.87
N SER A 23 4.43 29.71 2.61
CA SER A 23 5.32 29.75 1.45
C SER A 23 4.55 29.69 0.14
N GLU A 24 5.12 30.32 -0.87
CA GLU A 24 4.55 30.34 -2.21
C GLU A 24 4.62 28.93 -2.84
N LEU A 25 3.45 28.44 -3.25
CA LEU A 25 3.27 27.14 -3.90
C LEU A 25 3.36 27.32 -5.42
N TRP A 26 3.99 26.36 -6.10
CA TRP A 26 4.18 26.34 -7.55
C TRP A 26 3.52 25.15 -8.24
N GLU A 27 3.31 24.05 -7.52
CA GLU A 27 2.63 22.87 -8.04
C GLU A 27 1.82 22.21 -6.92
N VAL A 28 0.69 21.61 -7.27
CA VAL A 28 -0.04 20.68 -6.42
C VAL A 28 -0.40 19.43 -7.22
N GLY A 29 -0.23 18.28 -6.59
CA GLY A 29 -0.80 17.02 -7.04
C GLY A 29 -1.89 16.58 -6.07
N VAL A 30 -2.97 16.01 -6.58
CA VAL A 30 -4.06 15.48 -5.75
C VAL A 30 -4.55 14.15 -6.32
N ILE A 31 -4.68 13.14 -5.45
CA ILE A 31 -5.36 11.88 -5.76
C ILE A 31 -6.41 11.59 -4.68
N ALA A 32 -7.67 11.42 -5.09
CA ALA A 32 -8.71 10.90 -4.23
C ALA A 32 -8.73 9.37 -4.27
N THR A 33 -8.80 8.73 -3.11
CA THR A 33 -8.94 7.27 -3.00
C THR A 33 -10.05 6.87 -2.04
N ASP A 34 -10.52 5.64 -2.19
CA ASP A 34 -11.24 4.94 -1.13
C ASP A 34 -10.28 4.48 -0.01
N GLU A 35 -10.80 3.80 1.01
CA GLU A 35 -10.02 3.24 2.14
C GLU A 35 -9.06 2.11 1.72
N GLU A 36 -9.25 1.55 0.53
CA GLU A 36 -8.41 0.47 -0.01
C GLU A 36 -7.30 1.01 -0.92
N TYR A 37 -7.13 2.34 -0.97
CA TYR A 37 -6.19 3.02 -1.86
C TYR A 37 -6.52 2.82 -3.36
N THR A 38 -7.77 2.52 -3.69
CA THR A 38 -8.26 2.54 -5.08
C THR A 38 -8.47 3.98 -5.50
N GLU A 39 -7.88 4.36 -6.62
CA GLU A 39 -8.02 5.71 -7.15
C GLU A 39 -9.40 5.96 -7.72
N LEU A 40 -10.00 7.07 -7.29
CA LEU A 40 -11.33 7.50 -7.69
C LEU A 40 -11.27 8.69 -8.65
N ASP A 41 -10.33 9.60 -8.42
CA ASP A 41 -10.05 10.75 -9.29
C ASP A 41 -8.65 11.32 -8.96
N ALA A 42 -8.07 12.06 -9.90
CA ALA A 42 -6.79 12.72 -9.72
C ALA A 42 -6.68 13.99 -10.58
N PHE A 43 -5.91 14.96 -10.12
CA PHE A 43 -5.49 16.09 -10.94
C PHE A 43 -4.16 16.66 -10.45
N GLU A 44 -3.52 17.44 -11.31
CA GLU A 44 -2.36 18.26 -10.98
C GLU A 44 -2.58 19.67 -11.51
N MET A 45 -2.01 20.67 -10.83
CA MET A 45 -2.06 22.06 -11.26
C MET A 45 -0.71 22.73 -11.01
N LEU A 46 -0.32 23.58 -11.97
CA LEU A 46 0.75 24.54 -11.79
C LEU A 46 0.18 25.88 -11.34
N PHE A 47 0.89 26.54 -10.44
CA PHE A 47 0.55 27.88 -9.96
C PHE A 47 1.43 28.95 -10.61
N ASP A 48 0.90 30.16 -10.68
CA ASP A 48 1.63 31.31 -11.22
C ASP A 48 2.73 31.77 -10.23
N PRO A 49 4.02 31.67 -10.58
CA PRO A 49 5.08 32.04 -9.68
C PRO A 49 5.23 33.57 -9.61
N SER A 50 5.37 34.12 -8.40
CA SER A 50 5.73 35.51 -8.21
C SER A 50 7.20 35.75 -8.55
N LEU A 51 7.53 36.98 -8.93
CA LEU A 51 8.92 37.37 -9.18
C LEU A 51 9.79 37.21 -7.93
N ASP A 52 9.24 37.42 -6.75
CA ASP A 52 9.97 37.28 -5.50
C ASP A 52 10.21 35.80 -5.16
N GLY A 53 9.22 34.93 -5.37
CA GLY A 53 9.38 33.48 -5.22
C GLY A 53 10.48 32.92 -6.13
N ILE A 54 10.49 33.35 -7.40
CA ILE A 54 11.55 32.98 -8.35
C ILE A 54 12.92 33.41 -7.84
N ARG A 55 13.05 34.65 -7.34
CA ARG A 55 14.31 35.18 -6.81
C ARG A 55 14.79 34.41 -5.58
N VAL A 56 13.88 34.02 -4.69
CA VAL A 56 14.21 33.21 -3.51
C VAL A 56 14.75 31.84 -3.93
N VAL A 57 14.10 31.19 -4.89
CA VAL A 57 14.58 29.90 -5.44
C VAL A 57 15.94 30.07 -6.12
N GLU A 58 16.13 31.09 -6.96
CA GLU A 58 17.41 31.36 -7.63
C GLU A 58 18.56 31.67 -6.66
N ALA A 59 18.25 32.29 -5.52
CA ALA A 59 19.22 32.58 -4.45
C ALA A 59 19.60 31.36 -3.61
N ASN A 60 18.85 30.24 -3.72
CA ASN A 60 19.12 29.00 -3.00
C ASN A 60 19.62 27.91 -3.97
N PRO A 61 20.93 27.62 -4.01
CA PRO A 61 21.51 26.67 -4.98
C PRO A 61 20.91 25.26 -4.91
N THR A 62 20.51 24.81 -3.72
CA THR A 62 19.92 23.48 -3.54
C THR A 62 18.52 23.40 -4.12
N VAL A 63 17.66 24.38 -3.82
CA VAL A 63 16.28 24.43 -4.34
C VAL A 63 16.28 24.72 -5.84
N LEU A 64 17.17 25.61 -6.31
CA LEU A 64 17.34 25.88 -7.73
C LEU A 64 17.74 24.60 -8.50
N ALA A 65 18.75 23.87 -8.03
CA ALA A 65 19.20 22.65 -8.69
C ALA A 65 18.11 21.58 -8.71
N MET A 66 17.35 21.45 -7.62
CA MET A 66 16.21 20.54 -7.51
C MET A 66 15.11 20.86 -8.52
N HIS A 67 14.60 22.09 -8.54
CA HIS A 67 13.52 22.51 -9.46
C HIS A 67 13.96 22.60 -10.92
N THR A 68 15.25 22.79 -11.18
CA THR A 68 15.81 22.68 -12.53
C THR A 68 15.85 21.22 -12.98
N ALA A 69 16.32 20.31 -12.13
CA ALA A 69 16.41 18.88 -12.47
C ALA A 69 15.04 18.22 -12.62
N SER A 70 14.03 18.66 -11.87
CA SER A 70 12.64 18.17 -11.95
C SER A 70 11.87 18.70 -13.16
N GLY A 71 12.40 19.74 -13.83
CA GLY A 71 11.72 20.48 -14.88
C GLY A 71 10.63 21.43 -14.37
N LEU A 72 10.38 21.50 -13.07
CA LEU A 72 9.35 22.38 -12.51
C LEU A 72 9.65 23.86 -12.82
N LEU A 73 10.91 24.28 -12.73
CA LEU A 73 11.28 25.67 -13.01
C LEU A 73 10.99 26.08 -14.46
N ASP A 74 11.15 25.17 -15.41
CA ASP A 74 10.81 25.40 -16.81
C ASP A 74 9.29 25.45 -17.00
N ASP A 75 8.55 24.54 -16.35
CA ASP A 75 7.09 24.46 -16.43
C ASP A 75 6.41 25.72 -15.85
N VAL A 76 6.89 26.21 -14.70
CA VAL A 76 6.31 27.41 -14.05
C VAL A 76 6.61 28.68 -14.84
N ARG A 77 7.73 28.73 -15.57
CA ARG A 77 8.12 29.85 -16.44
C ARG A 77 7.48 29.80 -17.82
N ASN A 78 6.98 28.65 -18.25
CA ASN A 78 6.40 28.51 -19.58
C ASN A 78 5.01 29.17 -19.65
N PRO A 79 4.86 30.28 -20.41
CA PRO A 79 3.59 30.99 -20.51
C PRO A 79 2.52 30.22 -21.30
N SER A 80 2.92 29.15 -22.00
CA SER A 80 2.00 28.31 -22.78
C SER A 80 1.29 27.26 -21.92
N LEU A 81 1.82 26.97 -20.73
CA LEU A 81 1.20 26.02 -19.79
C LEU A 81 0.18 26.76 -18.92
N PRO A 82 -1.02 26.19 -18.69
CA PRO A 82 -2.03 26.81 -17.86
C PRO A 82 -1.51 27.00 -16.45
N LYS A 83 -1.81 28.16 -15.87
CA LYS A 83 -1.48 28.52 -14.49
C LYS A 83 -2.75 28.81 -13.73
N HIS A 84 -2.80 28.35 -12.50
CA HIS A 84 -3.94 28.41 -11.62
C HIS A 84 -3.59 29.18 -10.34
N THR A 85 -4.60 29.56 -9.59
CA THR A 85 -4.43 30.04 -8.22
C THR A 85 -4.58 28.89 -7.23
N VAL A 86 -4.04 29.06 -6.02
CA VAL A 86 -4.29 28.13 -4.89
C VAL A 86 -5.79 27.96 -4.63
N ARG A 87 -6.58 29.02 -4.85
CA ARG A 87 -8.04 28.97 -4.73
C ARG A 87 -8.69 28.06 -5.77
N ASP A 88 -8.21 28.06 -7.01
CA ASP A 88 -8.73 27.18 -8.06
C ASP A 88 -8.48 25.70 -7.72
N ALA A 89 -7.31 25.40 -7.14
CA ALA A 89 -7.01 24.06 -6.63
C ALA A 89 -7.92 23.70 -5.46
N GLU A 90 -8.13 24.59 -4.49
CA GLU A 90 -9.07 24.37 -3.38
C GLU A 90 -10.50 24.11 -3.88
N ASP A 91 -10.98 24.92 -4.83
CA ASP A 91 -12.30 24.75 -5.44
C ASP A 91 -12.40 23.40 -6.16
N ARG A 92 -11.39 22.99 -6.92
CA ARG A 92 -11.33 21.68 -7.58
C ARG A 92 -11.34 20.51 -6.59
N ILE A 93 -10.66 20.62 -5.46
CA ILE A 93 -10.69 19.60 -4.39
C ILE A 93 -12.09 19.50 -3.80
N LEU A 94 -12.72 20.63 -3.48
CA LEU A 94 -14.07 20.65 -2.91
C LEU A 94 -15.11 20.09 -3.87
N GLU A 95 -15.02 20.43 -5.16
CA GLU A 95 -15.85 19.84 -6.22
C GLU A 95 -15.62 18.34 -6.35
N MET A 96 -14.38 17.89 -6.19
CA MET A 96 -14.04 16.46 -6.18
C MET A 96 -14.72 15.74 -5.02
N ILE A 97 -14.59 16.27 -3.81
CA ILE A 97 -15.23 15.71 -2.61
C ILE A 97 -16.75 15.67 -2.77
N ALA A 98 -17.36 16.73 -3.32
CA ALA A 98 -18.80 16.84 -3.47
C ALA A 98 -19.43 15.78 -4.42
N ARG A 99 -18.63 15.13 -5.28
CA ARG A 99 -19.12 14.06 -6.16
C ARG A 99 -19.38 12.73 -5.45
N PHE A 100 -18.88 12.54 -4.23
CA PHE A 100 -18.98 11.28 -3.51
C PHE A 100 -19.95 11.39 -2.33
N GLU A 101 -21.06 10.65 -2.41
CA GLU A 101 -22.00 10.53 -1.29
C GLU A 101 -21.31 9.83 -0.10
N GLY A 102 -21.57 10.30 1.11
CA GLY A 102 -21.03 9.69 2.33
C GLY A 102 -19.54 10.00 2.60
N ALA A 103 -18.92 10.95 1.89
CA ALA A 103 -17.58 11.45 2.18
C ALA A 103 -17.55 12.25 3.50
N HIS A 104 -17.62 11.51 4.60
CA HIS A 104 -17.46 11.95 5.99
C HIS A 104 -16.10 11.45 6.49
N ASP A 105 -15.45 12.20 7.38
CA ASP A 105 -14.15 11.83 7.97
C ASP A 105 -12.96 11.65 7.00
N ILE A 106 -12.88 12.52 5.98
CA ILE A 106 -11.82 12.49 4.98
C ILE A 106 -10.45 12.78 5.62
N ALA A 107 -9.47 11.90 5.44
CA ALA A 107 -8.10 12.12 5.93
C ALA A 107 -7.18 12.64 4.82
N LEU A 108 -6.24 13.50 5.23
CA LEU A 108 -5.15 13.94 4.36
C LEU A 108 -4.06 12.87 4.37
N ALA A 109 -3.68 12.39 3.20
CA ALA A 109 -2.76 11.27 3.00
C ALA A 109 -1.52 11.69 2.21
N GLY A 110 -0.40 11.00 2.42
CA GLY A 110 0.89 11.33 1.79
C GLY A 110 2.08 11.02 2.70
N SER A 111 3.27 11.51 2.37
CA SER A 111 4.47 11.31 3.18
C SER A 111 4.93 12.62 3.80
N GLY A 112 5.02 12.68 5.14
CA GLY A 112 5.29 13.95 5.84
C GLY A 112 4.06 14.87 5.92
N VAL A 113 2.94 14.42 5.37
CA VAL A 113 1.69 15.19 5.20
C VAL A 113 1.12 15.71 6.51
N GLY A 114 1.28 14.96 7.61
CA GLY A 114 0.81 15.39 8.92
C GLY A 114 1.61 16.56 9.50
N HIS A 115 2.86 16.74 9.08
CA HIS A 115 3.76 17.77 9.60
C HIS A 115 3.86 18.99 8.67
N PHE A 116 4.00 18.75 7.36
CA PHE A 116 4.25 19.80 6.36
C PHE A 116 2.95 20.24 5.69
N ASP A 117 2.37 19.39 4.85
CA ASP A 117 1.26 19.76 3.96
C ASP A 117 0.00 20.17 4.72
N ARG A 118 -0.31 19.52 5.84
CA ARG A 118 -1.49 19.88 6.64
C ARG A 118 -1.45 21.33 7.13
N ARG A 119 -0.27 21.89 7.37
CA ARG A 119 -0.12 23.30 7.78
C ARG A 119 -0.32 24.24 6.60
N VAL A 120 0.20 23.88 5.42
CA VAL A 120 -0.04 24.60 4.17
C VAL A 120 -1.53 24.61 3.85
N VAL A 121 -2.21 23.46 3.89
CA VAL A 121 -3.66 23.35 3.69
C VAL A 121 -4.42 24.23 4.69
N ALA A 122 -4.07 24.21 5.97
CA ALA A 122 -4.74 25.04 6.96
C ALA A 122 -4.55 26.55 6.71
N ALA A 123 -3.37 26.97 6.25
CA ALA A 123 -3.05 28.37 6.00
C ALA A 123 -3.62 28.90 4.67
N GLN A 124 -3.53 28.11 3.60
CA GLN A 124 -3.78 28.56 2.23
C GLN A 124 -5.05 27.97 1.60
N MET A 125 -5.57 26.87 2.14
CA MET A 125 -6.80 26.20 1.69
C MET A 125 -7.77 25.93 2.87
N PRO A 126 -8.21 26.96 3.60
CA PRO A 126 -8.96 26.80 4.86
C PRO A 126 -10.34 26.14 4.71
N ARG A 127 -11.00 26.27 3.56
CA ARG A 127 -12.29 25.61 3.29
C ARG A 127 -12.09 24.11 3.09
N PHE A 128 -11.03 23.71 2.38
CA PHE A 128 -10.64 22.31 2.29
C PHE A 128 -10.20 21.77 3.65
N ALA A 129 -9.39 22.51 4.41
CA ALA A 129 -8.97 22.12 5.76
C ALA A 129 -10.16 21.79 6.69
N ALA A 130 -11.25 22.55 6.59
CA ALA A 130 -12.47 22.32 7.37
C ALA A 130 -13.23 21.04 7.00
N ARG A 131 -12.92 20.41 5.86
CA ARG A 131 -13.51 19.12 5.44
C ARG A 131 -12.70 17.92 5.93
N LEU A 132 -11.48 18.13 6.41
CA LEU A 132 -10.57 17.07 6.83
C LEU A 132 -10.81 16.66 8.29
N THR A 133 -10.72 15.36 8.56
CA THR A 133 -10.61 14.84 9.93
C THR A 133 -9.30 15.27 10.58
N TYR A 134 -9.18 15.14 11.91
CA TYR A 134 -8.03 15.64 12.67
C TYR A 134 -6.74 14.85 12.41
N TRP A 135 -6.84 13.59 12.03
CA TRP A 135 -5.70 12.70 11.77
C TRP A 135 -5.28 12.74 10.29
N SER A 136 -4.09 12.21 10.02
CA SER A 136 -3.50 12.13 8.69
C SER A 136 -2.99 10.71 8.43
N ASP A 137 -3.20 10.22 7.20
CA ASP A 137 -2.62 8.96 6.75
C ASP A 137 -1.20 9.20 6.21
N ASP A 138 -0.25 9.33 7.14
CA ASP A 138 1.16 9.63 6.82
C ASP A 138 1.96 8.35 6.58
N VAL A 139 2.03 7.92 5.33
CA VAL A 139 2.79 6.72 4.93
C VAL A 139 4.28 6.87 5.19
N GLY A 140 4.80 8.10 5.18
CA GLY A 140 6.21 8.38 5.47
C GLY A 140 6.59 7.95 6.88
N VAL A 141 5.69 8.12 7.85
CA VAL A 141 5.88 7.62 9.22
C VAL A 141 5.97 6.09 9.23
N GLN A 142 5.09 5.41 8.49
CA GLN A 142 5.08 3.95 8.40
C GLN A 142 6.36 3.41 7.75
N VAL A 143 6.80 3.98 6.62
CA VAL A 143 8.06 3.63 5.93
C VAL A 143 9.24 3.75 6.88
N ARG A 144 9.36 4.86 7.61
CA ARG A 144 10.45 5.09 8.58
C ARG A 144 10.37 4.11 9.76
N ALA A 145 9.17 3.84 10.27
CA ALA A 145 8.97 2.91 11.36
C ALA A 145 9.38 1.47 10.96
N TYR A 146 8.93 1.02 9.79
CA TYR A 146 9.31 -0.28 9.21
C TYR A 146 10.82 -0.39 9.06
N LYS A 147 11.45 0.56 8.36
CA LYS A 147 12.91 0.57 8.16
C LYS A 147 13.69 0.58 9.47
N ARG A 148 13.22 1.32 10.48
CA ARG A 148 13.86 1.35 11.81
C ARG A 148 13.81 -0.03 12.49
N ALA A 149 12.69 -0.72 12.38
CA ALA A 149 12.45 -2.01 13.03
C ALA A 149 13.13 -3.18 12.31
N THR A 150 13.03 -3.24 10.98
CA THR A 150 13.49 -4.38 10.17
C THR A 150 14.87 -4.16 9.54
N LYS A 151 15.33 -2.91 9.47
CA LYS A 151 16.49 -2.48 8.66
C LYS A 151 16.32 -2.68 7.15
N LEU A 152 15.10 -2.98 6.70
CA LEU A 152 14.75 -3.19 5.31
C LEU A 152 13.82 -2.09 4.80
N ASP A 153 13.87 -1.81 3.52
CA ASP A 153 12.84 -0.99 2.85
C ASP A 153 11.64 -1.87 2.51
N ILE A 154 10.41 -1.39 2.74
CA ILE A 154 9.20 -2.16 2.44
C ILE A 154 9.04 -2.44 0.94
N LEU A 155 9.56 -1.53 0.12
CA LEU A 155 9.63 -1.65 -1.31
C LEU A 155 11.02 -1.20 -1.79
N PRO A 156 11.51 -1.70 -2.93
CA PRO A 156 12.70 -1.14 -3.54
C PRO A 156 12.47 0.36 -3.84
N PRO A 157 13.50 1.20 -3.64
CA PRO A 157 13.42 2.61 -3.98
C PRO A 157 13.21 2.76 -5.49
N LEU A 158 12.39 3.72 -5.88
CA LEU A 158 12.36 4.19 -7.26
C LEU A 158 13.66 4.96 -7.56
N PRO A 159 13.99 5.20 -8.84
CA PRO A 159 15.01 6.18 -9.22
C PRO A 159 14.77 7.51 -8.49
N ALA A 160 15.82 8.33 -8.38
CA ALA A 160 15.86 9.56 -7.57
C ALA A 160 14.53 10.34 -7.55
N LYS A 161 14.14 10.81 -6.36
CA LYS A 161 12.89 11.57 -6.14
C LYS A 161 12.75 12.66 -7.21
N PRO A 162 11.68 12.61 -8.02
CA PRO A 162 11.51 13.56 -9.11
C PRO A 162 11.25 14.98 -8.61
N HIS A 163 10.83 15.18 -7.35
CA HIS A 163 10.46 16.50 -6.81
C HIS A 163 9.39 17.17 -7.69
N ARG A 164 8.36 16.37 -7.94
CA ARG A 164 7.15 16.71 -8.68
C ARG A 164 5.99 16.10 -7.93
N ALA A 165 4.96 16.91 -7.70
CA ALA A 165 3.91 16.55 -6.75
C ALA A 165 3.19 15.25 -7.12
N MET A 166 2.73 15.11 -8.37
CA MET A 166 2.00 13.91 -8.80
C MET A 166 2.88 12.65 -8.77
N PRO A 167 4.09 12.61 -9.36
CA PRO A 167 5.00 11.48 -9.20
C PRO A 167 5.32 11.09 -7.74
N ASP A 168 5.54 12.06 -6.85
CA ASP A 168 5.81 11.79 -5.44
C ASP A 168 4.58 11.18 -4.74
N ILE A 169 3.37 11.72 -4.96
CA ILE A 169 2.12 11.13 -4.44
C ILE A 169 1.94 9.69 -4.93
N ARG A 170 2.25 9.41 -6.21
CA ARG A 170 2.13 8.05 -6.77
C ARG A 170 3.06 7.06 -6.08
N ASP A 171 4.27 7.49 -5.71
CA ASP A 171 5.18 6.67 -4.92
C ASP A 171 4.70 6.51 -3.47
N HIS A 172 4.14 7.56 -2.86
CA HIS A 172 3.52 7.48 -1.53
C HIS A 172 2.36 6.46 -1.53
N LEU A 173 1.48 6.51 -2.54
CA LEU A 173 0.35 5.60 -2.71
C LEU A 173 0.81 4.14 -2.92
N ARG A 174 1.92 3.93 -3.64
CA ARG A 174 2.54 2.61 -3.81
C ARG A 174 2.98 2.03 -2.46
N HIS A 175 3.62 2.84 -1.62
CA HIS A 175 3.98 2.43 -0.26
C HIS A 175 2.76 2.14 0.61
N ALA A 176 1.70 2.97 0.53
CA ALA A 176 0.50 2.80 1.32
C ALA A 176 -0.21 1.48 0.99
N ARG A 177 -0.31 1.15 -0.31
CA ARG A 177 -0.79 -0.16 -0.78
C ARG A 177 0.06 -1.32 -0.25
N ALA A 178 1.39 -1.20 -0.26
CA ALA A 178 2.25 -2.24 0.28
C ALA A 178 2.05 -2.45 1.80
N PHE A 179 1.91 -1.37 2.57
CA PHE A 179 1.58 -1.47 3.99
C PHE A 179 0.22 -2.10 4.23
N ARG A 180 -0.80 -1.76 3.41
CA ARG A 180 -2.11 -2.41 3.46
C ARG A 180 -2.00 -3.92 3.29
N GLU A 181 -1.24 -4.39 2.30
CA GLU A 181 -1.05 -5.84 2.10
C GLU A 181 -0.35 -6.50 3.29
N VAL A 182 0.63 -5.83 3.91
CA VAL A 182 1.27 -6.31 5.15
C VAL A 182 0.26 -6.38 6.30
N TYR A 183 -0.56 -5.35 6.48
CA TYR A 183 -1.59 -5.33 7.53
C TYR A 183 -2.65 -6.40 7.30
N LEU A 184 -3.10 -6.61 6.06
CA LEU A 184 -4.05 -7.68 5.74
C LEU A 184 -3.47 -9.08 5.93
N ALA A 185 -2.22 -9.30 5.54
CA ALA A 185 -1.54 -10.57 5.74
C ALA A 185 -1.30 -10.90 7.23
N THR A 186 -1.29 -9.88 8.10
CA THR A 186 -1.09 -10.02 9.54
C THR A 186 -2.39 -9.89 10.35
N ALA A 187 -3.46 -9.40 9.73
CA ALA A 187 -4.79 -9.33 10.30
C ALA A 187 -5.39 -10.74 10.35
N VAL A 188 -5.51 -11.26 11.57
CA VAL A 188 -6.25 -12.47 11.85
C VAL A 188 -7.66 -12.05 12.30
N PRO A 189 -8.73 -12.36 11.54
CA PRO A 189 -10.09 -12.23 12.06
C PRO A 189 -10.18 -13.00 13.39
N ALA A 190 -10.67 -12.33 14.44
CA ALA A 190 -10.69 -12.87 15.81
C ALA A 190 -11.55 -14.14 15.94
N ASP A 191 -12.35 -14.44 14.92
CA ASP A 191 -13.32 -15.51 14.82
C ASP A 191 -12.88 -16.69 13.93
N GLU A 192 -11.79 -16.58 13.17
CA GLU A 192 -11.25 -17.70 12.42
C GLU A 192 -10.18 -18.46 13.21
N ASN A 193 -10.52 -19.71 13.53
CA ASN A 193 -9.77 -20.60 14.39
C ASN A 193 -8.33 -20.77 13.90
N ALA A 194 -7.36 -20.30 14.68
CA ALA A 194 -5.93 -20.42 14.38
C ALA A 194 -5.49 -21.88 14.16
N LEU A 195 -6.19 -22.83 14.79
CA LEU A 195 -6.02 -24.25 14.56
C LEU A 195 -6.39 -24.65 13.12
N GLU A 196 -7.47 -24.11 12.57
CA GLU A 196 -7.98 -24.45 11.24
C GLU A 196 -7.03 -23.99 10.12
N ARG A 197 -6.37 -22.84 10.31
CA ARG A 197 -5.31 -22.35 9.41
C ARG A 197 -4.03 -23.17 9.50
N ALA A 198 -3.59 -23.49 10.72
CA ALA A 198 -2.41 -24.34 10.94
C ALA A 198 -2.64 -25.77 10.41
N LEU A 199 -3.84 -26.32 10.62
CA LEU A 199 -4.26 -27.61 10.10
C LEU A 199 -4.42 -27.59 8.58
N THR A 200 -4.87 -26.49 7.97
CA THR A 200 -4.90 -26.36 6.51
C THR A 200 -3.48 -26.36 5.93
N GLY A 201 -2.54 -25.62 6.55
CA GLY A 201 -1.13 -25.67 6.18
C GLY A 201 -0.49 -27.05 6.36
N LEU A 202 -0.81 -27.74 7.46
CA LEU A 202 -0.37 -29.12 7.70
C LEU A 202 -0.99 -30.12 6.72
N ALA A 203 -2.29 -30.01 6.41
CA ALA A 203 -2.99 -30.90 5.49
C ALA A 203 -2.50 -30.73 4.05
N VAL A 204 -2.13 -29.50 3.65
CA VAL A 204 -1.45 -29.23 2.38
C VAL A 204 -0.06 -29.85 2.36
N LEU A 205 0.70 -29.76 3.46
CA LEU A 205 2.01 -30.41 3.61
C LEU A 205 1.91 -31.94 3.60
N GLU A 206 0.88 -32.50 4.25
CA GLU A 206 0.60 -33.95 4.33
C GLU A 206 0.17 -34.48 2.95
N ALA A 207 -0.72 -33.78 2.25
CA ALA A 207 -1.12 -34.09 0.88
C ALA A 207 0.07 -34.04 -0.11
N PHE A 208 1.02 -33.11 0.12
CA PHE A 208 2.27 -33.02 -0.63
C PHE A 208 3.24 -34.17 -0.31
N SER A 209 3.34 -34.56 0.96
CA SER A 209 4.22 -35.64 1.40
C SER A 209 3.66 -37.04 1.12
N SER A 210 2.36 -37.14 0.80
CA SER A 210 1.71 -38.37 0.32
C SER A 210 1.75 -38.59 -1.20
N HIS A 211 2.37 -37.70 -2.00
CA HIS A 211 2.58 -37.92 -3.44
C HIS A 211 3.87 -38.73 -3.71
N ASP A 212 3.74 -40.05 -3.60
CA ASP A 212 4.40 -41.18 -4.29
C ASP A 212 5.86 -41.16 -4.84
N VAL A 213 6.71 -40.17 -4.53
CA VAL A 213 8.14 -40.18 -4.99
C VAL A 213 9.13 -40.54 -3.87
N PHE A 214 8.68 -40.72 -2.62
CA PHE A 214 9.58 -41.03 -1.50
C PHE A 214 9.59 -42.51 -1.06
N ILE A 215 9.23 -43.43 -1.96
CA ILE A 215 9.50 -44.87 -1.78
C ILE A 215 10.80 -45.20 -2.50
N GLN A 216 11.94 -45.08 -1.80
CA GLN A 216 12.99 -46.10 -1.91
C GLN A 216 14.00 -46.00 -0.74
N GLY A 217 13.54 -46.52 0.40
CA GLY A 217 14.32 -47.50 1.15
C GLY A 217 15.32 -46.95 2.16
N ARG A 218 14.88 -46.95 3.43
CA ARG A 218 15.66 -46.73 4.67
C ARG A 218 15.81 -45.27 5.10
N ALA A 219 14.69 -44.69 5.51
CA ALA A 219 14.71 -43.77 6.64
C ALA A 219 13.58 -44.22 7.57
N GLN A 220 13.88 -44.31 8.87
CA GLN A 220 12.85 -44.43 9.89
C GLN A 220 11.80 -43.36 9.63
N VAL A 221 10.52 -43.75 9.66
CA VAL A 221 9.43 -42.82 10.00
C VAL A 221 9.97 -41.97 11.14
N PHE A 222 9.94 -40.63 11.03
CA PHE A 222 10.22 -39.77 12.17
C PHE A 222 9.30 -40.22 13.29
N THR A 223 9.82 -41.03 14.21
CA THR A 223 9.15 -41.31 15.45
C THR A 223 9.20 -40.01 16.24
N PRO A 224 8.05 -39.56 16.76
CA PRO A 224 7.92 -38.29 17.44
C PRO A 224 8.74 -38.31 18.73
N GLU A 225 9.98 -37.87 18.66
CA GLU A 225 10.77 -37.48 19.82
C GLU A 225 10.91 -35.95 19.84
N THR A 226 9.88 -35.11 19.88
CA THR A 226 8.44 -35.23 20.12
C THR A 226 7.76 -34.08 19.37
N ALA A 227 6.47 -34.19 19.04
CA ALA A 227 5.70 -33.02 18.62
C ALA A 227 5.82 -31.85 19.63
N GLU A 228 6.11 -32.15 20.90
CA GLU A 228 6.44 -31.18 21.94
C GLU A 228 7.72 -30.40 21.70
N ASP A 229 8.79 -31.00 21.18
CA ASP A 229 10.05 -30.30 20.87
C ASP A 229 9.89 -29.36 19.67
N MET A 230 9.10 -29.77 18.68
CA MET A 230 8.75 -28.94 17.53
C MET A 230 7.83 -27.78 17.96
N HIS A 231 6.88 -28.04 18.87
CA HIS A 231 6.10 -26.99 19.54
C HIS A 231 6.96 -26.06 20.41
N ALA A 232 8.00 -26.57 21.09
CA ALA A 232 8.92 -25.77 21.89
C ALA A 232 9.80 -24.85 21.01
N LEU A 233 10.27 -25.35 19.88
CA LEU A 233 10.96 -24.54 18.87
C LEU A 233 10.05 -23.46 18.29
N LEU A 234 8.80 -23.80 17.94
CA LEU A 234 7.85 -22.82 17.39
C LEU A 234 7.43 -21.76 18.42
N ARG A 235 7.34 -22.11 19.71
CA ARG A 235 7.06 -21.14 20.78
C ARG A 235 8.19 -20.13 21.02
N THR A 236 9.42 -20.51 20.68
CA THR A 236 10.61 -19.66 20.86
C THR A 236 11.02 -18.94 19.57
N THR A 237 10.42 -19.34 18.45
CA THR A 237 10.62 -18.71 17.14
C THR A 237 9.64 -17.56 16.99
N SER A 238 10.13 -16.40 16.54
CA SER A 238 9.25 -15.23 16.36
C SER A 238 8.14 -15.57 15.36
N HIS A 239 6.91 -15.08 15.62
CA HIS A 239 5.78 -15.29 14.71
C HIS A 239 6.09 -14.82 13.27
N GLN A 240 6.91 -13.77 13.14
CA GLN A 240 7.40 -13.30 11.85
C GLN A 240 8.25 -14.35 11.14
N SER A 241 9.20 -15.00 11.83
CA SER A 241 10.05 -16.04 11.24
C SER A 241 9.28 -17.30 10.82
N ILE A 242 8.19 -17.64 11.53
CA ILE A 242 7.31 -18.77 11.17
C ILE A 242 6.50 -18.44 9.92
N ILE A 243 5.89 -17.25 9.88
CA ILE A 243 5.10 -16.78 8.74
C ILE A 243 5.99 -16.62 7.50
N PHE A 244 7.16 -15.98 7.63
CA PHE A 244 8.09 -15.83 6.52
C PHE A 244 8.63 -17.19 6.03
N GLY A 245 8.95 -18.12 6.93
CA GLY A 245 9.40 -19.46 6.54
C GLY A 245 8.34 -20.24 5.76
N LEU A 246 7.07 -20.15 6.16
CA LEU A 246 5.97 -20.82 5.45
C LEU A 246 5.66 -20.16 4.10
N VAL A 247 5.77 -18.84 4.00
CA VAL A 247 5.61 -18.09 2.74
C VAL A 247 6.72 -18.44 1.76
N ASP A 248 7.96 -18.56 2.23
CA ASP A 248 9.13 -18.85 1.38
C ASP A 248 9.10 -20.29 0.83
N VAL A 249 8.67 -21.26 1.66
CA VAL A 249 8.44 -22.64 1.23
C VAL A 249 7.29 -22.72 0.22
N ALA A 250 6.17 -22.03 0.47
CA ALA A 250 5.04 -22.01 -0.45
C ALA A 250 5.40 -21.36 -1.79
N ALA A 251 6.14 -20.25 -1.79
CA ALA A 251 6.60 -19.57 -2.99
C ALA A 251 7.57 -20.44 -3.81
N THR A 252 8.52 -21.11 -3.15
CA THR A 252 9.48 -22.02 -3.80
C THR A 252 8.77 -23.19 -4.48
N LEU A 253 7.80 -23.81 -3.79
CA LEU A 253 7.02 -24.92 -4.37
C LEU A 253 6.14 -24.46 -5.54
N LEU A 254 5.50 -23.29 -5.43
CA LEU A 254 4.70 -22.72 -6.51
C LEU A 254 5.55 -22.44 -7.76
N SER A 255 6.76 -21.91 -7.58
CA SER A 255 7.70 -21.64 -8.66
C SER A 255 8.14 -22.93 -9.36
N GLN A 256 8.50 -23.96 -8.58
CA GLN A 256 8.88 -25.27 -9.11
C GLN A 256 7.74 -25.95 -9.88
N VAL A 257 6.50 -25.86 -9.39
CA VAL A 257 5.33 -26.42 -10.09
C VAL A 257 5.04 -25.64 -11.37
N ALA A 258 5.20 -24.32 -11.36
CA ALA A 258 5.06 -23.48 -12.56
C ALA A 258 6.08 -23.88 -13.63
N ASP A 259 7.35 -24.04 -13.26
CA ASP A 259 8.44 -24.44 -14.15
C ASP A 259 8.21 -25.83 -14.74
N VAL A 260 7.85 -26.81 -13.91
CA VAL A 260 7.61 -28.20 -14.36
C VAL A 260 6.38 -28.29 -15.27
N THR A 261 5.34 -27.50 -14.98
CA THR A 261 4.11 -27.54 -15.78
C THR A 261 4.16 -26.64 -17.01
N GLY A 262 5.19 -25.79 -17.15
CA GLY A 262 5.30 -24.81 -18.23
C GLY A 262 4.24 -23.70 -18.17
N HIS A 263 3.63 -23.49 -17.01
CA HIS A 263 2.62 -22.46 -16.78
C HIS A 263 3.19 -21.33 -15.94
N ARG A 264 2.58 -20.14 -15.99
CA ARG A 264 2.95 -19.05 -15.09
C ARG A 264 2.46 -19.36 -13.67
N GLU A 265 3.21 -18.92 -12.66
CA GLU A 265 2.86 -19.10 -11.23
C GLU A 265 1.43 -18.63 -10.92
N SER A 266 1.00 -17.50 -11.49
CA SER A 266 -0.37 -16.99 -11.32
C SER A 266 -1.45 -17.96 -11.83
N THR A 267 -1.16 -18.70 -12.91
CA THR A 267 -2.05 -19.73 -13.45
C THR A 267 -2.10 -20.96 -12.55
N VAL A 268 -0.96 -21.34 -11.97
CA VAL A 268 -0.87 -22.45 -11.01
C VAL A 268 -1.65 -22.10 -9.73
N ILE A 269 -1.46 -20.89 -9.20
CA ILE A 269 -2.20 -20.38 -8.04
C ILE A 269 -3.70 -20.35 -8.30
N ALA A 270 -4.13 -19.84 -9.45
CA ALA A 270 -5.55 -19.79 -9.81
C ALA A 270 -6.20 -21.19 -9.88
N ARG A 271 -5.47 -22.18 -10.41
CA ARG A 271 -5.93 -23.57 -10.46
C ARG A 271 -6.00 -24.20 -9.07
N LEU A 272 -4.96 -24.06 -8.26
CA LEU A 272 -4.95 -24.57 -6.89
C LEU A 272 -6.09 -23.98 -6.06
N ARG A 273 -6.33 -22.67 -6.20
CA ARG A 273 -7.45 -21.99 -5.54
C ARG A 273 -8.79 -22.55 -5.99
N GLY A 274 -8.98 -22.79 -7.30
CA GLY A 274 -10.19 -23.43 -7.82
C GLY A 274 -10.42 -24.82 -7.23
N THR A 275 -9.39 -25.67 -7.24
CA THR A 275 -9.47 -27.04 -6.69
C THR A 275 -9.79 -27.07 -5.20
N VAL A 276 -9.20 -26.16 -4.42
CA VAL A 276 -9.49 -26.06 -2.98
C VAL A 276 -10.93 -25.61 -2.73
N ILE A 277 -11.41 -24.61 -3.48
CA ILE A 277 -12.80 -24.14 -3.38
C ILE A 277 -13.79 -25.26 -3.74
N ASP A 278 -13.53 -26.01 -4.81
CA ASP A 278 -14.37 -27.13 -5.24
C ASP A 278 -14.34 -28.29 -4.23
N SER A 279 -13.18 -28.55 -3.61
CA SER A 279 -13.04 -29.57 -2.56
C SER A 279 -13.77 -29.18 -1.27
N LEU A 280 -13.79 -27.90 -0.92
CA LEU A 280 -14.53 -27.40 0.25
C LEU A 280 -16.04 -27.37 0.00
N ALA A 281 -16.47 -27.04 -1.22
CA ALA A 281 -17.87 -27.09 -1.63
C ALA A 281 -18.43 -28.53 -1.61
N SER A 282 -17.64 -29.52 -2.05
CA SER A 282 -18.06 -30.92 -2.02
C SER A 282 -18.06 -31.55 -0.62
N ALA A 283 -17.28 -31.01 0.33
CA ALA A 283 -17.28 -31.46 1.73
C ALA A 283 -18.49 -30.93 2.55
N THR A 284 -19.11 -29.82 2.12
CA THR A 284 -20.26 -29.21 2.82
C THR A 284 -21.61 -29.81 2.41
N ASP A 285 -21.68 -30.47 1.25
CA ASP A 285 -22.91 -31.12 0.75
C ASP A 285 -23.15 -32.52 1.37
N SER A 286 -22.19 -33.02 2.16
CA SER A 286 -22.29 -34.29 2.88
C SER A 286 -22.47 -34.08 4.40
N SER A 287 -23.64 -33.58 4.83
CA SER A 287 -24.07 -33.68 6.23
C SER A 287 -25.53 -34.15 6.36
N PRO A 288 -25.87 -34.90 7.43
CA PRO A 288 -26.76 -36.05 7.36
C PRO A 288 -28.24 -35.68 7.54
N THR A 289 -29.04 -35.89 6.49
CA THR A 289 -30.47 -36.13 6.66
C THR A 289 -30.74 -37.64 6.61
N ASP A 290 -31.74 -38.06 7.39
CA ASP A 290 -32.28 -39.42 7.54
C ASP A 290 -31.58 -40.35 8.56
N ARG A 291 -31.84 -40.06 9.85
CA ARG A 291 -32.32 -41.10 10.76
C ARG A 291 -33.73 -40.75 11.26
N ALA A 292 -34.73 -41.30 10.58
CA ALA A 292 -35.99 -41.79 11.15
C ALA A 292 -36.40 -43.04 10.37
#